data_AF-A0A6P1FR61-F1
#
_entry.id   AF-A0A6P1FR61-F1
#
_cell.length_a   1.000
_cell.length_b   1.000
_cell.length_c   1.000
_cell.angle_alpha   90.00
_cell.angle_beta   90.00
_cell.angle_gamma   90.00
#
_symmetry.space_group_name_H-M   'P 1'
#
loop_
_entity.id
_entity.type
_entity.pdbx_description
1 polymer ?
#
loop_
_entity_poly.entity_id
_entity_poly.type
_entity_poly.pdbx_seq_one_letter_code
_entity_poly.pdbx_strand_id
1 'polypeptide(L)'
;MAPGFFGGPHWPSSPGRSAEWLAFHGSREDQWWFAAVSEDLSDEAFAHLASLGDLGIAGSLLSNHSTPMAALLTIARTHPELQEMVRLHGNAPFELMLEAPLGHLTQTALNRFLQHVRVGEEERLALFAAKDAEAGVGGESLQSVWNRMRSHS
;
A
#
# COMPACT_ATOMS: atom_id res chain seq x y z
N MET A 1 6.33 17.13 35.43
CA MET A 1 5.14 16.34 35.06
C MET A 1 4.04 17.33 34.72
N ALA A 2 3.49 17.46 33.52
CA ALA A 2 3.63 16.75 32.24
C ALA A 2 3.37 17.77 31.10
N PRO A 3 3.93 17.63 29.89
CA PRO A 3 3.48 18.40 28.75
C PRO A 3 2.26 17.70 28.13
N GLY A 4 1.13 18.39 28.09
CA GLY A 4 -0.05 17.96 27.34
C GLY A 4 0.15 18.31 25.87
N PHE A 5 0.71 17.39 25.08
CA PHE A 5 0.67 17.43 23.63
C PHE A 5 -0.64 16.80 23.15
N PHE A 6 -1.68 17.63 23.03
CA PHE A 6 -2.84 17.36 22.17
C PHE A 6 -2.85 18.41 21.07
N GLY A 7 -1.97 18.25 20.08
CA GLY A 7 -2.01 19.01 18.83
C GLY A 7 -2.85 18.23 17.83
N GLY A 8 -4.02 18.78 17.45
CA GLY A 8 -4.73 18.33 16.25
C GLY A 8 -3.87 18.50 14.99
N PRO A 9 -4.33 18.00 13.82
CA PRO A 9 -3.54 17.97 12.61
C PRO A 9 -3.09 19.38 12.24
N HIS A 10 -1.77 19.59 12.20
CA HIS A 10 -1.16 20.86 11.85
C HIS A 10 -1.40 21.13 10.36
N TRP A 11 -1.93 22.32 10.08
CA TRP A 11 -2.12 22.89 8.75
C TRP A 11 -0.80 22.86 7.96
N PRO A 12 -0.81 22.72 6.61
CA PRO A 12 0.43 22.80 5.83
C PRO A 12 1.16 24.10 6.15
N SER A 13 2.48 24.00 6.32
CA SER A 13 3.32 25.12 6.78
C SER A 13 3.39 26.27 5.76
N SER A 14 2.90 26.03 4.53
CA SER A 14 2.91 26.95 3.40
C SER A 14 1.51 27.18 2.80
N PRO A 15 0.71 28.10 3.36
CA PRO A 15 -0.63 28.42 2.84
C PRO A 15 -0.58 28.89 1.37
N GLY A 16 -1.50 28.41 0.54
CA GLY A 16 -1.68 28.87 -0.86
C GLY A 16 -0.82 28.14 -1.91
N ARG A 17 -0.05 27.13 -1.53
CA ARG A 17 0.61 26.20 -2.47
C ARG A 17 -0.25 24.95 -2.68
N SER A 18 -0.19 24.37 -3.88
CA SER A 18 -0.88 23.10 -4.16
C SER A 18 -0.18 21.92 -3.47
N ALA A 19 -0.93 20.84 -3.21
CA ALA A 19 -0.39 19.59 -2.71
C ALA A 19 0.76 19.07 -3.59
N GLU A 20 0.59 19.16 -4.91
CA GLU A 20 1.60 18.83 -5.90
C GLU A 20 2.91 19.60 -5.66
N TRP A 21 2.83 20.93 -5.54
CA TRP A 21 4.02 21.75 -5.31
C TRP A 21 4.70 21.41 -3.98
N LEU A 22 3.91 21.12 -2.94
CA LEU A 22 4.41 20.76 -1.61
C LEU A 22 5.04 19.36 -1.57
N ALA A 23 4.59 18.42 -2.42
CA ALA A 23 5.25 17.13 -2.57
C ALA A 23 6.70 17.29 -3.07
N PHE A 24 6.94 18.21 -4.01
CA PHE A 24 8.28 18.44 -4.58
C PHE A 24 9.15 19.41 -3.79
N HIS A 25 8.55 20.43 -3.17
CA HIS A 25 9.29 21.59 -2.65
C HIS A 25 8.93 21.97 -1.21
N GLY A 26 7.96 21.27 -0.61
CA GLY A 26 7.55 21.50 0.76
C GLY A 26 8.63 21.09 1.76
N SER A 27 8.36 21.41 3.03
CA SER A 27 9.16 20.84 4.11
C SER A 27 8.96 19.32 4.18
N ARG A 28 9.85 18.63 4.90
CA ARG A 28 9.68 17.20 5.21
C ARG A 28 8.32 16.90 5.83
N GLU A 29 7.82 17.80 6.68
CA GLU A 29 6.50 17.67 7.34
C GLU A 29 5.36 17.78 6.32
N ASP A 30 5.44 18.75 5.40
CA ASP A 30 4.47 18.87 4.30
C ASP A 30 4.50 17.60 3.42
N GLN A 31 5.69 17.14 3.01
CA GLN A 31 5.86 15.95 2.20
C GLN A 31 5.33 14.68 2.88
N TRP A 32 5.61 14.51 4.17
CA TRP A 32 5.11 13.40 4.99
C TRP A 32 3.58 13.43 5.11
N TRP A 33 2.99 14.61 5.30
CA TRP A 33 1.55 14.79 5.38
C TRP A 33 0.86 14.46 4.07
N PHE A 34 1.29 15.09 2.96
CA PHE A 34 0.67 14.87 1.65
C PHE A 34 0.89 13.45 1.12
N ALA A 35 2.01 12.79 1.47
CA ALA A 35 2.20 11.37 1.21
C ALA A 35 1.08 10.50 1.82
N ALA A 36 0.57 10.85 3.00
CA ALA A 36 -0.45 10.08 3.71
C ALA A 36 -1.87 10.41 3.23
N VAL A 37 -2.20 11.69 3.04
CA VAL A 37 -3.60 12.14 2.90
C VAL A 37 -4.01 12.56 1.50
N SER A 38 -3.06 12.79 0.59
CA SER A 38 -3.38 13.33 -0.73
C SER A 38 -3.62 12.21 -1.73
N GLU A 39 -4.86 12.08 -2.18
CA GLU A 39 -5.28 11.07 -3.16
C GLU A 39 -5.09 11.55 -4.62
N ASP A 40 -5.00 12.87 -4.83
CA ASP A 40 -4.95 13.52 -6.16
C ASP A 40 -3.54 13.93 -6.59
N LEU A 41 -2.48 13.38 -5.96
CA LEU A 41 -1.11 13.62 -6.41
C LEU A 41 -0.88 12.97 -7.77
N SER A 42 -0.04 13.60 -8.59
CA SER A 42 0.40 12.95 -9.82
C SER A 42 1.28 11.72 -9.52
N ASP A 43 1.35 10.78 -10.47
CA ASP A 43 2.28 9.65 -10.39
C ASP A 43 3.74 10.12 -10.22
N GLU A 44 4.09 11.27 -10.79
CA GLU A 44 5.41 11.88 -10.67
C GLU A 44 5.69 12.36 -9.24
N ALA A 45 4.71 13.00 -8.59
CA ALA A 45 4.81 13.41 -7.19
C ALA A 45 4.93 12.20 -6.25
N PHE A 46 4.15 11.14 -6.48
CA PHE A 46 4.29 9.88 -5.74
C PHE A 46 5.69 9.26 -5.91
N ALA A 47 6.19 9.20 -7.14
CA ALA A 47 7.52 8.67 -7.43
C ALA A 47 8.61 9.51 -6.76
N HIS A 48 8.47 10.84 -6.79
CA HIS A 48 9.38 11.75 -6.12
C HIS A 48 9.42 11.48 -4.61
N LEU A 49 8.27 11.46 -3.94
CA LEU A 49 8.18 11.19 -2.50
C LEU A 49 8.77 9.83 -2.12
N ALA A 50 8.51 8.78 -2.90
CA ALA A 50 9.07 7.45 -2.69
C ALA A 50 10.60 7.41 -2.86
N SER A 51 11.16 8.31 -3.66
CA SER A 51 12.61 8.37 -3.94
C SER A 51 13.42 9.14 -2.88
N LEU A 52 12.76 9.84 -1.96
CA LEU A 52 13.43 10.65 -0.93
C LEU A 52 14.24 9.82 0.07
N GLY A 53 13.97 8.52 0.16
CA GLY A 53 14.63 7.61 1.11
C GLY A 53 14.27 7.88 2.58
N ASP A 54 13.22 8.66 2.84
CA ASP A 54 12.71 8.90 4.19
C ASP A 54 11.71 7.81 4.59
N LEU A 55 12.06 7.06 5.63
CA LEU A 55 11.24 5.95 6.13
C LEU A 55 9.83 6.38 6.57
N GLY A 56 9.71 7.57 7.15
CA GLY A 56 8.43 8.11 7.59
C GLY A 56 7.53 8.45 6.40
N ILE A 57 8.09 9.06 5.36
CA ILE A 57 7.37 9.35 4.10
C ILE A 57 6.98 8.04 3.41
N ALA A 58 7.88 7.05 3.34
CA ALA A 58 7.58 5.74 2.78
C ALA A 58 6.45 5.02 3.53
N GLY A 59 6.44 5.09 4.87
CA GLY A 59 5.35 4.57 5.70
C GLY A 59 4.01 5.28 5.45
N SER A 60 4.03 6.61 5.28
CA SER A 60 2.85 7.39 4.89
C SER A 60 2.30 6.96 3.53
N LEU A 61 3.18 6.80 2.53
CA LEU A 61 2.80 6.31 1.21
C LEU A 61 2.15 4.92 1.28
N LEU A 62 2.66 4.02 2.12
CA LEU A 62 2.06 2.69 2.31
C LEU A 62 0.71 2.71 3.01
N SER A 63 0.37 3.80 3.70
CA SER A 63 -0.97 4.00 4.28
C SER A 63 -1.94 4.64 3.28
N ASN A 64 -1.43 5.24 2.20
CA ASN A 64 -2.21 5.90 1.16
C ASN A 64 -2.60 4.91 0.06
N HIS A 65 -3.90 4.61 -0.04
CA HIS A 65 -4.43 3.64 -0.99
C HIS A 65 -4.29 4.06 -2.46
N SER A 66 -4.08 5.35 -2.73
CA SER A 66 -3.82 5.88 -4.07
C SER A 66 -2.37 5.70 -4.51
N THR A 67 -1.47 5.28 -3.62
CA THR A 67 -0.05 5.11 -3.95
C THR A 67 0.13 4.15 -5.14
N PRO A 68 0.75 4.60 -6.24
CA PRO A 68 0.88 3.82 -7.46
C PRO A 68 1.92 2.71 -7.30
N MET A 69 1.77 1.67 -8.11
CA MET A 69 2.65 0.49 -8.09
C MET A 69 4.13 0.84 -8.26
N ALA A 70 4.44 1.84 -9.10
CA ALA A 70 5.81 2.28 -9.32
C ALA A 70 6.45 2.86 -8.04
N ALA A 71 5.70 3.63 -7.26
CA ALA A 71 6.16 4.15 -5.97
C ALA A 71 6.38 3.01 -4.96
N LEU A 72 5.48 2.02 -4.91
CA LEU A 72 5.64 0.84 -4.06
C LEU A 72 6.90 0.02 -4.39
N LEU A 73 7.20 -0.15 -5.68
CA LEU A 73 8.44 -0.81 -6.13
C LEU A 73 9.68 -0.04 -5.68
N THR A 74 9.66 1.28 -5.77
CA THR A 74 10.73 2.13 -5.25
C THR A 74 10.88 1.95 -3.74
N ILE A 75 9.78 1.99 -2.98
CA ILE A 75 9.81 1.77 -1.52
C ILE A 75 10.39 0.40 -1.18
N ALA A 76 9.96 -0.69 -1.81
CA ALA A 76 10.45 -2.04 -1.55
C ALA A 76 11.96 -2.22 -1.82
N ARG A 77 12.50 -1.44 -2.78
CA ARG A 77 13.93 -1.44 -3.12
C ARG A 77 14.75 -0.60 -2.13
N THR A 78 14.22 0.56 -1.75
CA THR A 78 14.93 1.52 -0.88
C THR A 78 14.85 1.14 0.60
N HIS A 79 13.74 0.53 1.02
CA HIS A 79 13.43 0.16 2.41
C HIS A 79 13.08 -1.32 2.52
N PRO A 80 14.08 -2.23 2.59
CA PRO A 80 13.86 -3.67 2.73
C PRO A 80 12.97 -4.05 3.92
N GLU A 81 13.03 -3.28 5.01
CA GLU A 81 12.22 -3.42 6.21
C GLU A 81 10.72 -3.19 5.98
N LEU A 82 10.33 -2.50 4.90
CA LEU A 82 8.93 -2.25 4.54
C LEU A 82 8.39 -3.25 3.51
N GLN A 83 9.17 -4.23 3.07
CA GLN A 83 8.74 -5.17 2.02
C GLN A 83 7.47 -5.93 2.37
N GLU A 84 7.31 -6.34 3.62
CA GLU A 84 6.09 -7.02 4.07
C GLU A 84 4.86 -6.13 3.88
N MET A 85 4.94 -4.86 4.31
CA MET A 85 3.84 -3.91 4.14
C MET A 85 3.58 -3.59 2.67
N VAL A 86 4.61 -3.52 1.83
CA VAL A 86 4.45 -3.34 0.38
C VAL A 86 3.66 -4.49 -0.23
N ARG A 87 3.94 -5.74 0.14
CA ARG A 87 3.25 -6.94 -0.38
C ARG A 87 1.76 -6.97 0.00
N LEU A 88 1.41 -6.39 1.15
CA LEU A 88 0.03 -6.30 1.65
C LEU A 88 -0.77 -5.13 1.06
N HIS A 89 -0.09 -4.17 0.41
CA HIS A 89 -0.71 -2.99 -0.12
C HIS A 89 -1.74 -3.31 -1.23
N GLY A 90 -2.84 -2.56 -1.28
CA GLY A 90 -3.90 -2.77 -2.28
C GLY A 90 -3.38 -2.71 -3.72
N ASN A 91 -2.36 -1.89 -3.96
CA ASN A 91 -1.77 -1.65 -5.29
C ASN A 91 -0.43 -2.37 -5.49
N ALA A 92 -0.09 -3.34 -4.62
CA ALA A 92 1.16 -4.07 -4.68
C ALA A 92 1.40 -4.69 -6.08
N PRO A 93 2.65 -4.75 -6.55
CA PRO A 93 3.01 -5.57 -7.71
C PRO A 93 2.54 -7.01 -7.53
N PHE A 94 2.07 -7.62 -8.62
CA PHE A 94 1.47 -8.96 -8.59
C PHE A 94 2.42 -10.00 -8.02
N GLU A 95 3.68 -9.96 -8.42
CA GLU A 95 4.74 -10.87 -8.00
C GLU A 95 4.98 -10.77 -6.49
N LEU A 96 4.90 -9.57 -5.93
CA LEU A 96 5.04 -9.33 -4.50
C LEU A 96 3.80 -9.80 -3.73
N MET A 97 2.60 -9.59 -4.30
CA MET A 97 1.34 -9.99 -3.68
C MET A 97 1.21 -11.52 -3.55
N LEU A 98 1.78 -12.29 -4.47
CA LEU A 98 1.78 -13.77 -4.42
C LEU A 98 2.44 -14.33 -3.16
N GLU A 99 3.44 -13.63 -2.64
CA GLU A 99 4.21 -14.02 -1.44
C GLU A 99 3.51 -13.59 -0.15
N ALA A 100 2.48 -12.73 -0.23
CA ALA A 100 1.76 -12.25 0.94
C ALA A 100 0.92 -13.36 1.58
N PRO A 101 0.83 -13.40 2.93
CA PRO A 101 -0.12 -14.25 3.61
C PRO A 101 -1.57 -13.89 3.23
N LEU A 102 -2.35 -14.88 2.80
CA LEU A 102 -3.71 -14.65 2.27
C LEU A 102 -4.60 -13.96 3.31
N GLY A 103 -4.51 -14.38 4.57
CA GLY A 103 -5.28 -13.82 5.68
C GLY A 103 -5.03 -12.33 5.96
N HIS A 104 -3.90 -11.78 5.50
CA HIS A 104 -3.53 -10.37 5.68
C HIS A 104 -3.85 -9.49 4.47
N LEU A 105 -4.16 -10.09 3.32
CA LEU A 105 -4.48 -9.33 2.12
C LEU A 105 -5.83 -8.61 2.27
N THR A 106 -5.84 -7.35 1.84
CA THR A 106 -7.07 -6.56 1.77
C THR A 106 -7.97 -7.04 0.63
N GLN A 107 -9.26 -6.75 0.71
CA GLN A 107 -10.20 -7.04 -0.38
C GLN A 107 -9.78 -6.34 -1.69
N THR A 108 -9.23 -5.13 -1.59
CA THR A 108 -8.70 -4.37 -2.75
C THR A 108 -7.54 -5.09 -3.42
N ALA A 109 -6.58 -5.59 -2.65
CA ALA A 109 -5.45 -6.36 -3.18
C ALA A 109 -5.94 -7.60 -3.94
N LEU A 110 -6.83 -8.39 -3.32
CA LEU A 110 -7.37 -9.61 -3.94
C LEU A 110 -8.20 -9.31 -5.19
N ASN A 111 -9.00 -8.25 -5.20
CA ASN A 111 -9.75 -7.86 -6.39
C ASN A 111 -8.81 -7.54 -7.57
N ARG A 112 -7.71 -6.83 -7.32
CA ARG A 112 -6.71 -6.52 -8.36
C ARG A 112 -5.96 -7.76 -8.84
N PHE A 113 -5.63 -8.67 -7.93
CA PHE A 113 -5.10 -9.99 -8.29
C PHE A 113 -6.05 -10.72 -9.25
N LEU A 114 -7.34 -10.83 -8.90
CA LEU A 114 -8.34 -11.54 -9.70
C LEU A 114 -8.58 -10.88 -11.08
N GLN A 115 -8.53 -9.55 -11.15
CA GLN A 115 -8.56 -8.82 -12.42
C GLN A 115 -7.36 -9.17 -13.30
N HIS A 116 -6.17 -9.32 -12.70
CA HIS A 116 -4.95 -9.68 -13.43
C HIS A 116 -5.02 -11.11 -14.00
N VAL A 117 -5.47 -12.10 -13.21
CA VAL A 117 -5.54 -13.50 -13.63
C VAL A 117 -6.78 -13.85 -14.47
N ARG A 118 -7.70 -12.90 -14.68
CA ARG A 118 -8.91 -13.02 -15.54
C ARG A 118 -9.77 -14.24 -15.22
N VAL A 119 -10.21 -14.33 -13.97
CA VAL A 119 -10.95 -15.48 -13.44
C VAL A 119 -12.47 -15.30 -13.52
N GLY A 120 -13.21 -16.40 -13.38
CA GLY A 120 -14.67 -16.39 -13.22
C GLY A 120 -15.13 -16.10 -11.79
N GLU A 121 -16.44 -15.92 -11.60
CA GLU A 121 -17.04 -15.63 -10.29
C GLU A 121 -16.85 -16.79 -9.28
N GLU A 122 -16.82 -18.04 -9.74
CA GLU A 122 -16.62 -19.21 -8.87
C GLU A 122 -15.22 -19.22 -8.21
N GLU A 123 -14.16 -19.00 -9.00
CA GLU A 123 -12.79 -18.88 -8.49
C GLU A 123 -12.64 -17.69 -7.54
N ARG A 124 -13.33 -16.57 -7.84
CA ARG A 124 -13.39 -15.40 -6.96
C ARG A 124 -14.02 -15.76 -5.61
N LEU A 125 -15.20 -16.38 -5.60
CA LEU A 125 -15.90 -16.75 -4.36
C LEU A 125 -15.08 -17.74 -3.52
N ALA A 126 -14.46 -18.73 -4.16
CA ALA A 126 -13.63 -19.71 -3.48
C ALA A 126 -12.37 -19.05 -2.84
N LEU A 127 -11.75 -18.07 -3.51
CA LEU A 127 -10.59 -17.37 -2.95
C LEU A 127 -10.99 -16.50 -1.74
N PHE A 128 -12.14 -15.82 -1.81
CA PHE A 128 -12.64 -15.05 -0.66
C PHE A 128 -13.02 -15.94 0.53
N ALA A 129 -13.63 -17.10 0.28
CA ALA A 129 -13.90 -18.06 1.34
C ALA A 129 -12.62 -18.59 2.00
N ALA A 130 -11.58 -18.88 1.22
CA ALA A 130 -10.27 -19.27 1.75
C ALA A 130 -9.62 -18.16 2.57
N LYS A 131 -9.71 -16.91 2.10
CA LYS A 131 -9.22 -15.74 2.83
C LYS A 131 -9.91 -15.55 4.17
N ASP A 132 -11.23 -15.74 4.22
CA ASP A 132 -12.00 -15.60 5.47
C ASP A 132 -11.66 -16.71 6.47
N ALA A 133 -11.33 -17.92 6.00
CA ALA A 133 -10.87 -19.01 6.85
C ALA A 133 -9.50 -18.73 7.51
N GLU A 134 -8.68 -17.88 6.91
CA GLU A 134 -7.33 -17.53 7.40
C GLU A 134 -7.23 -16.10 8.00
N ALA A 135 -8.36 -15.41 8.12
CA ALA A 135 -8.40 -13.99 8.51
C ALA A 135 -7.72 -13.75 9.88
N GLY A 136 -6.74 -12.86 9.90
CA GLY A 136 -6.03 -12.44 11.12
C GLY A 136 -4.97 -13.41 11.66
N VAL A 137 -4.78 -14.58 11.03
CA VAL A 137 -3.73 -15.54 11.39
C VAL A 137 -2.51 -15.40 10.48
N GLY A 138 -2.69 -14.89 9.26
CA GLY A 138 -1.60 -14.73 8.29
C GLY A 138 -1.07 -16.07 7.77
N GLY A 139 -1.99 -16.98 7.44
CA GLY A 139 -1.73 -18.38 7.08
C GLY A 139 -0.86 -18.61 5.84
N GLU A 140 -1.39 -19.35 4.86
CA GLU A 140 -0.63 -19.71 3.67
C GLU A 140 -0.44 -18.49 2.74
N SER A 141 0.60 -18.54 1.89
CA SER A 141 0.77 -17.51 0.87
C SER A 141 -0.37 -17.55 -0.15
N LEU A 142 -0.71 -16.39 -0.73
CA LEU A 142 -1.67 -16.31 -1.83
C LEU A 142 -1.34 -17.31 -2.94
N GLN A 143 -0.05 -17.44 -3.29
CA GLN A 143 0.41 -18.39 -4.31
C GLN A 143 0.08 -19.84 -3.96
N SER A 144 0.32 -20.27 -2.71
CA SER A 144 0.06 -21.65 -2.28
C SER A 144 -1.42 -21.99 -2.40
N VAL A 145 -2.28 -21.13 -1.84
CA VAL A 145 -3.73 -21.33 -1.86
C VAL A 145 -4.25 -21.30 -3.30
N TRP A 146 -3.79 -20.35 -4.10
CA TRP A 146 -4.20 -20.21 -5.51
C TRP A 146 -3.85 -21.44 -6.35
N ASN A 147 -2.62 -21.93 -6.23
CA ASN A 147 -2.17 -23.13 -6.96
C ASN A 147 -2.97 -24.37 -6.56
N ARG A 148 -3.29 -24.51 -5.26
CA ARG A 148 -4.13 -25.60 -4.77
C ARG A 148 -5.54 -25.54 -5.36
N MET A 149 -6.19 -24.37 -5.37
CA MET A 149 -7.52 -24.20 -5.97
C MET A 149 -7.56 -24.61 -7.44
N ARG A 150 -6.54 -24.20 -8.22
CA ARG A 150 -6.46 -24.50 -9.65
C ARG A 150 -6.03 -25.91 -9.99
N SER A 151 -5.32 -26.60 -9.10
CA SER A 151 -4.95 -28.00 -9.30
C SER A 151 -6.12 -28.97 -9.08
N HIS A 152 -7.22 -28.48 -8.46
CA HIS A 152 -8.42 -29.25 -8.14
C HIS A 152 -9.67 -28.79 -8.93
N SER A 153 -9.51 -27.87 -9.88
CA SER A 153 -10.55 -27.42 -10.83
C SER A 153 -10.39 -28.12 -12.18
#